data_AF-K2ALR2-F1
#
_entry.id   AF-K2ALR2-F1
#
_cell.length_a   1.000
_cell.length_b   1.000
_cell.length_c   1.000
_cell.angle_alpha   90.00
_cell.angle_beta   90.00
_cell.angle_gamma   90.00
#
_symmetry.space_group_name_H-M   'P 1'
#
loop_
_entity.id
_entity.type
_entity.pdbx_description
1 polymer ?
#
loop_
_entity_poly.entity_id
_entity_poly.type
_entity_poly.pdbx_seq_one_letter_code
_entity_poly.pdbx_strand_id
1 'polypeptide(L)'
;MEGLAGSGIDISLCNSCSKLAYSWAKKSFANRGGAFGEPISAADGSFSNIMDFGGLKIGMTSDGVGTKVELAERTGIYETLGYDLVAMVADDLACNGIEPACMSNIIDADILEADVIDGLMKGLHEAAKFAGIAVTGGEIAELGKRVAGYGSRMHFNWCATAIGFIPPGSPVIDGKKIVTGDMVISLKSRGFRSNGFSIVRNVMQKTFGNEWHTAKYDDGRVWGEVLLTPSLIYSPLIVEMVKKDLSPKGAAHVTGGGVPDN
;
A
#
# COMPACT_ATOMS: atom_id res chain seq x y z
N MET A 1 19.68 5.67 -14.24
CA MET A 1 18.58 5.22 -15.13
C MET A 1 18.87 3.90 -15.87
N GLU A 2 20.13 3.41 -15.92
CA GLU A 2 20.45 2.12 -16.58
C GLU A 2 19.99 0.85 -15.83
N GLY A 3 19.64 0.94 -14.53
CA GLY A 3 19.20 -0.21 -13.73
C GLY A 3 17.77 -0.72 -13.99
N LEU A 4 16.93 0.05 -14.70
CA LEU A 4 15.52 -0.28 -14.96
C LEU A 4 15.32 -1.11 -16.23
N ALA A 5 16.28 -1.09 -17.17
CA ALA A 5 16.14 -1.76 -18.48
C ALA A 5 16.08 -3.30 -18.39
N GLY A 6 16.28 -3.90 -17.21
CA GLY A 6 16.25 -5.35 -17.01
C GLY A 6 15.16 -5.87 -16.08
N SER A 7 14.38 -5.01 -15.39
CA SER A 7 13.39 -5.47 -14.38
C SER A 7 12.07 -5.94 -14.99
N GLY A 8 11.87 -5.79 -16.30
CA GLY A 8 10.63 -6.15 -16.99
C GLY A 8 9.43 -5.26 -16.67
N ILE A 9 9.65 -4.12 -16.00
CA ILE A 9 8.59 -3.16 -15.65
C ILE A 9 8.83 -1.85 -16.40
N ASP A 10 7.85 -1.45 -17.20
CA ASP A 10 7.80 -0.14 -17.85
C ASP A 10 6.98 0.83 -16.98
N ILE A 11 7.68 1.62 -16.16
CA ILE A 11 7.06 2.60 -15.25
C ILE A 11 6.27 3.66 -16.02
N SER A 12 6.77 4.08 -17.19
CA SER A 12 6.09 5.09 -18.02
C SER A 12 4.77 4.55 -18.55
N LEU A 13 4.76 3.31 -19.01
CA LEU A 13 3.54 2.63 -19.45
C LEU A 13 2.57 2.42 -18.29
N CYS A 14 3.04 1.93 -17.13
CA CYS A 14 2.21 1.80 -15.92
C CYS A 14 1.54 3.13 -15.55
N ASN A 15 2.31 4.22 -15.48
CA ASN A 15 1.79 5.55 -15.18
C ASN A 15 0.76 6.02 -16.22
N SER A 16 1.00 5.71 -17.49
CA SER A 16 0.07 6.05 -18.58
C SER A 16 -1.24 5.25 -18.50
N CYS A 17 -1.16 3.95 -18.19
CA CYS A 17 -2.32 3.09 -17.97
C CYS A 17 -3.15 3.56 -16.76
N SER A 18 -2.50 3.91 -15.64
CA SER A 18 -3.17 4.45 -14.46
C SER A 18 -3.90 5.75 -14.77
N LYS A 19 -3.26 6.68 -15.51
CA LYS A 19 -3.91 7.92 -15.96
C LYS A 19 -5.11 7.66 -16.86
N LEU A 20 -5.02 6.68 -17.77
CA LEU A 20 -6.14 6.31 -18.64
C LEU A 20 -7.31 5.74 -17.82
N ALA A 21 -7.04 4.82 -16.90
CA ALA A 21 -8.07 4.25 -16.03
C ALA A 21 -8.75 5.32 -15.18
N TYR A 22 -7.96 6.22 -14.56
CA TYR A 22 -8.49 7.35 -13.80
C TYR A 22 -9.33 8.30 -14.68
N SER A 23 -8.92 8.55 -15.92
CA SER A 23 -9.69 9.42 -16.84
C SER A 23 -11.10 8.86 -17.13
N TRP A 24 -11.26 7.55 -17.15
CA TRP A 24 -12.56 6.90 -17.26
C TRP A 24 -13.34 6.93 -15.95
N ALA A 25 -12.69 6.66 -14.82
CA ALA A 25 -13.30 6.75 -13.51
C ALA A 25 -13.83 8.16 -13.22
N LYS A 26 -13.06 9.21 -13.53
CA LYS A 26 -13.44 10.61 -13.29
C LYS A 26 -14.73 11.02 -14.01
N LYS A 27 -15.06 10.40 -15.16
CA LYS A 27 -16.34 10.65 -15.86
C LYS A 27 -17.55 10.20 -15.04
N SER A 28 -17.40 9.22 -14.14
CA SER A 28 -18.49 8.74 -13.30
C SER A 28 -18.79 9.66 -12.11
N PHE A 29 -17.92 10.63 -11.79
CA PHE A 29 -18.09 11.50 -10.62
C PHE A 29 -19.40 12.31 -10.72
N ALA A 30 -19.80 12.72 -11.93
CA ALA A 30 -21.05 13.41 -12.19
C ALA A 30 -22.29 12.60 -11.77
N ASN A 31 -22.20 11.27 -11.67
CA ASN A 31 -23.30 10.42 -11.23
C ASN A 31 -23.72 10.68 -9.77
N ARG A 32 -22.88 11.37 -8.98
CA ARG A 32 -23.16 11.78 -7.58
C ARG A 32 -23.17 13.29 -7.38
N GLY A 33 -23.19 14.10 -8.46
CA GLY A 33 -23.20 15.56 -8.33
C GLY A 33 -24.42 16.06 -7.53
N GLY A 34 -24.18 16.81 -6.45
CA GLY A 34 -25.22 17.32 -5.55
C GLY A 34 -25.88 16.27 -4.66
N ALA A 35 -25.35 15.06 -4.58
CA ALA A 35 -25.85 13.97 -3.73
C ALA A 35 -24.79 13.54 -2.70
N PHE A 36 -25.20 12.79 -1.66
CA PHE A 36 -24.23 12.20 -0.73
C PHE A 36 -23.20 11.33 -1.47
N GLY A 37 -21.96 11.31 -1.03
CA GLY A 37 -20.89 10.63 -1.73
C GLY A 37 -20.41 11.35 -2.99
N GLU A 38 -20.71 12.65 -3.16
CA GLU A 38 -20.11 13.47 -4.22
C GLU A 38 -18.59 13.52 -4.01
N PRO A 39 -17.77 13.15 -5.01
CA PRO A 39 -16.32 13.28 -4.92
C PRO A 39 -15.90 14.75 -4.82
N ILE A 40 -15.24 15.09 -3.72
CA ILE A 40 -14.68 16.41 -3.42
C ILE A 40 -13.15 16.31 -3.44
N SER A 41 -12.58 15.98 -4.61
CA SER A 41 -11.15 15.71 -4.75
C SER A 41 -10.28 16.76 -4.08
N ALA A 42 -9.40 16.32 -3.16
CA ALA A 42 -8.26 17.11 -2.71
C ALA A 42 -7.09 16.83 -3.66
N ALA A 43 -6.87 17.76 -4.60
CA ALA A 43 -5.81 17.73 -5.62
C ALA A 43 -5.87 16.58 -6.64
N ASP A 44 -5.68 16.91 -7.93
CA ASP A 44 -5.40 15.90 -8.95
C ASP A 44 -4.07 15.21 -8.59
N GLY A 45 -4.08 13.90 -8.30
CA GLY A 45 -2.88 13.13 -7.93
C GLY A 45 -2.88 12.52 -6.53
N SER A 46 -3.89 12.77 -5.69
CA SER A 46 -4.05 12.08 -4.41
C SER A 46 -4.45 10.61 -4.62
N PHE A 47 -3.77 9.67 -3.96
CA PHE A 47 -4.11 8.25 -3.95
C PHE A 47 -5.42 7.94 -3.19
N SER A 48 -5.91 8.89 -2.39
CA SER A 48 -7.21 8.79 -1.72
C SER A 48 -8.24 9.72 -2.34
N ASN A 49 -9.43 9.18 -2.65
CA ASN A 49 -10.57 9.98 -3.09
C ASN A 49 -11.42 10.35 -1.87
N ILE A 50 -11.67 11.66 -1.68
CA ILE A 50 -12.53 12.17 -0.63
C ILE A 50 -13.93 12.40 -1.20
N MET A 51 -14.96 11.96 -0.47
CA MET A 51 -16.36 12.11 -0.82
C MET A 51 -17.12 12.81 0.31
N ASP A 52 -18.08 13.65 -0.03
CA ASP A 52 -18.91 14.38 0.95
C ASP A 52 -20.23 13.66 1.24
N PHE A 53 -20.43 13.27 2.49
CA PHE A 53 -21.65 12.65 3.00
C PHE A 53 -22.38 13.61 3.96
N GLY A 54 -22.70 14.82 3.48
CA GLY A 54 -23.47 15.79 4.25
C GLY A 54 -22.65 16.49 5.33
N GLY A 55 -21.40 16.83 5.01
CA GLY A 55 -20.43 17.41 5.92
C GLY A 55 -19.43 16.39 6.47
N LEU A 56 -19.76 15.09 6.46
CA LEU A 56 -18.82 14.03 6.78
C LEU A 56 -17.98 13.70 5.55
N LYS A 57 -16.66 13.88 5.65
CA LYS A 57 -15.74 13.56 4.56
C LYS A 57 -15.24 12.15 4.72
N ILE A 58 -15.52 11.29 3.74
CA ILE A 58 -15.12 9.89 3.71
C ILE A 58 -14.03 9.71 2.66
N GLY A 59 -12.94 9.03 3.03
CA GLY A 59 -11.86 8.64 2.15
C GLY A 59 -11.92 7.17 1.78
N MET A 60 -11.52 6.83 0.56
CA MET A 60 -11.27 5.46 0.15
C MET A 60 -9.98 5.37 -0.67
N THR A 61 -9.22 4.30 -0.45
CA THR A 61 -8.07 3.92 -1.28
C THR A 61 -8.02 2.41 -1.46
N SER A 62 -7.43 1.97 -2.57
CA SER A 62 -7.23 0.57 -2.89
C SER A 62 -5.79 0.35 -3.35
N ASP A 63 -5.12 -0.65 -2.78
CA ASP A 63 -3.75 -1.01 -3.14
C ASP A 63 -3.46 -2.48 -2.81
N GLY A 64 -2.30 -2.99 -3.21
CA GLY A 64 -1.85 -4.35 -2.91
C GLY A 64 -0.41 -4.41 -2.41
N VAL A 65 -0.02 -5.61 -2.01
CA VAL A 65 1.35 -5.90 -1.55
C VAL A 65 2.37 -5.82 -2.70
N GLY A 66 1.90 -6.01 -3.94
CA GLY A 66 2.74 -6.02 -5.13
C GLY A 66 3.68 -7.22 -5.17
N THR A 67 4.80 -7.11 -5.90
CA THR A 67 5.71 -8.24 -6.14
C THR A 67 6.53 -8.69 -4.92
N LYS A 68 6.31 -8.08 -3.75
CA LYS A 68 6.85 -8.57 -2.48
C LYS A 68 6.23 -9.91 -2.06
N VAL A 69 5.03 -10.26 -2.53
CA VAL A 69 4.40 -11.57 -2.24
C VAL A 69 5.31 -12.75 -2.59
N GLU A 70 6.14 -12.63 -3.65
CA GLU A 70 7.10 -13.67 -4.04
C GLU A 70 8.16 -13.94 -2.94
N LEU A 71 8.49 -12.96 -2.09
CA LEU A 71 9.41 -13.19 -0.96
C LEU A 71 8.79 -14.11 0.07
N ALA A 72 7.48 -14.00 0.31
CA ALA A 72 6.76 -14.92 1.20
C ALA A 72 6.68 -16.32 0.59
N GLU A 73 6.44 -16.43 -0.72
CA GLU A 73 6.49 -17.70 -1.45
C GLU A 73 7.87 -18.38 -1.33
N ARG A 74 8.96 -17.59 -1.45
CA ARG A 74 10.34 -18.07 -1.34
C ARG A 74 10.73 -18.49 0.08
N THR A 75 10.26 -17.78 1.09
CA THR A 75 10.69 -17.97 2.49
C THR A 75 9.75 -18.85 3.31
N GLY A 76 8.50 -19.03 2.85
CA GLY A 76 7.44 -19.66 3.63
C GLY A 76 6.95 -18.80 4.81
N ILE A 77 7.30 -17.51 4.84
CA ILE A 77 6.91 -16.58 5.91
C ILE A 77 5.78 -15.68 5.38
N TYR A 78 4.56 -15.89 5.85
CA TYR A 78 3.37 -15.18 5.35
C TYR A 78 2.84 -14.11 6.32
N GLU A 79 3.10 -14.27 7.61
CA GLU A 79 2.54 -13.45 8.70
C GLU A 79 2.99 -11.98 8.69
N THR A 80 4.00 -11.63 7.89
CA THR A 80 4.48 -10.24 7.78
C THR A 80 3.72 -9.43 6.75
N LEU A 81 3.11 -10.06 5.74
CA LEU A 81 2.52 -9.37 4.59
C LEU A 81 1.27 -8.57 4.96
N GLY A 82 0.59 -8.90 6.06
CA GLY A 82 -0.53 -8.10 6.55
C GLY A 82 -0.12 -6.67 6.90
N TYR A 83 1.09 -6.47 7.44
CA TYR A 83 1.63 -5.13 7.69
C TYR A 83 1.90 -4.38 6.40
N ASP A 84 2.40 -5.07 5.38
CA ASP A 84 2.63 -4.49 4.06
C ASP A 84 1.31 -4.04 3.42
N LEU A 85 0.27 -4.86 3.48
CA LEU A 85 -1.04 -4.54 2.93
C LEU A 85 -1.70 -3.37 3.65
N VAL A 86 -1.75 -3.41 4.99
CA VAL A 86 -2.35 -2.33 5.79
C VAL A 86 -1.59 -1.03 5.62
N ALA A 87 -0.26 -1.07 5.58
CA ALA A 87 0.55 0.14 5.44
C ALA A 87 0.33 0.82 4.08
N MET A 88 0.06 0.08 3.00
CA MET A 88 -0.22 0.67 1.69
C MET A 88 -1.52 1.49 1.71
N VAL A 89 -2.61 0.90 2.23
CA VAL A 89 -3.92 1.56 2.21
C VAL A 89 -4.14 2.54 3.37
N ALA A 90 -3.61 2.28 4.55
CA ALA A 90 -3.85 3.12 5.72
C ALA A 90 -3.00 4.42 5.69
N ASP A 91 -1.75 4.34 5.25
CA ASP A 91 -0.87 5.51 5.20
C ASP A 91 -1.27 6.49 4.08
N ASP A 92 -1.82 5.97 2.98
CA ASP A 92 -2.40 6.79 1.90
C ASP A 92 -3.56 7.65 2.40
N LEU A 93 -4.50 7.05 3.14
CA LEU A 93 -5.60 7.79 3.75
C LEU A 93 -5.07 8.84 4.74
N ALA A 94 -4.13 8.44 5.59
CA ALA A 94 -3.56 9.30 6.62
C ALA A 94 -2.86 10.53 6.05
N CYS A 95 -2.29 10.47 4.85
CA CYS A 95 -1.66 11.63 4.19
C CYS A 95 -2.63 12.79 3.94
N ASN A 96 -3.94 12.52 3.88
CA ASN A 96 -4.97 13.54 3.75
C ASN A 96 -5.66 13.90 5.07
N GLY A 97 -5.16 13.39 6.20
CA GLY A 97 -5.77 13.56 7.52
C GLY A 97 -6.99 12.68 7.75
N ILE A 98 -7.15 11.63 6.95
CA ILE A 98 -8.26 10.68 7.05
C ILE A 98 -7.87 9.62 8.08
N GLU A 99 -8.71 9.44 9.10
CA GLU A 99 -8.59 8.34 10.07
C GLU A 99 -9.11 7.05 9.42
N PRO A 100 -8.25 6.05 9.16
CA PRO A 100 -8.68 4.77 8.61
C PRO A 100 -9.60 4.05 9.60
N ALA A 101 -10.74 3.54 9.14
CA ALA A 101 -11.76 2.95 10.02
C ALA A 101 -11.96 1.46 9.75
N CYS A 102 -12.11 1.09 8.48
CA CYS A 102 -12.30 -0.29 8.08
C CYS A 102 -11.61 -0.62 6.75
N MET A 103 -11.46 -1.92 6.49
CA MET A 103 -10.92 -2.42 5.24
C MET A 103 -11.58 -3.73 4.79
N SER A 104 -11.53 -3.98 3.49
CA SER A 104 -11.81 -5.27 2.85
C SER A 104 -10.58 -5.70 2.05
N ASN A 105 -10.37 -7.01 1.86
CA ASN A 105 -9.20 -7.54 1.16
C ASN A 105 -9.54 -8.68 0.19
N ILE A 106 -8.77 -8.85 -0.88
CA ILE A 106 -8.99 -9.86 -1.92
C ILE A 106 -7.69 -10.63 -2.12
N ILE A 107 -7.76 -11.96 -1.96
CA ILE A 107 -6.67 -12.88 -2.29
C ILE A 107 -7.05 -13.63 -3.57
N ASP A 108 -6.30 -13.40 -4.63
CA ASP A 108 -6.38 -14.17 -5.87
C ASP A 108 -5.22 -15.16 -5.91
N ALA A 109 -5.51 -16.46 -5.91
CA ALA A 109 -4.51 -17.51 -5.82
C ALA A 109 -4.60 -18.51 -6.98
N ASP A 110 -3.49 -19.19 -7.30
CA ASP A 110 -3.52 -20.26 -8.30
C ASP A 110 -4.17 -21.55 -7.74
N ILE A 111 -3.80 -21.93 -6.52
CA ILE A 111 -4.36 -22.99 -5.70
C ILE A 111 -4.56 -22.48 -4.26
N LEU A 112 -5.44 -23.12 -3.48
CA LEU A 112 -5.62 -22.76 -2.07
C LEU A 112 -4.88 -23.70 -1.12
N GLU A 113 -4.11 -23.11 -0.20
CA GLU A 113 -3.49 -23.79 0.93
C GLU A 113 -3.92 -23.13 2.25
N ALA A 114 -4.61 -23.88 3.11
CA ALA A 114 -5.24 -23.34 4.31
C ALA A 114 -4.24 -22.73 5.31
N ASP A 115 -3.05 -23.30 5.44
CA ASP A 115 -2.01 -22.80 6.35
C ASP A 115 -1.34 -21.52 5.82
N VAL A 116 -1.23 -21.36 4.50
CA VAL A 116 -0.80 -20.10 3.87
C VAL A 116 -1.81 -18.99 4.15
N ILE A 117 -3.10 -19.27 3.92
CA ILE A 117 -4.19 -18.33 4.22
C ILE A 117 -4.21 -17.96 5.71
N ASP A 118 -4.09 -18.93 6.60
CA ASP A 118 -4.06 -18.69 8.05
C ASP A 118 -2.89 -17.77 8.45
N GLY A 119 -1.70 -17.99 7.89
CA GLY A 119 -0.53 -17.13 8.09
C GLY A 119 -0.76 -15.69 7.61
N LEU A 120 -1.29 -15.51 6.40
CA LEU A 120 -1.63 -14.19 5.86
C LEU A 120 -2.64 -13.47 6.78
N MET A 121 -3.71 -14.16 7.16
CA MET A 121 -4.79 -13.57 7.95
C MET A 121 -4.38 -13.25 9.40
N LYS A 122 -3.49 -14.03 10.01
CA LYS A 122 -2.85 -13.69 11.30
C LYS A 122 -2.06 -12.40 11.21
N GLY A 123 -1.25 -12.26 10.15
CA GLY A 123 -0.52 -11.03 9.88
C GLY A 123 -1.43 -9.83 9.69
N LEU A 124 -2.53 -10.01 8.93
CA LEU A 124 -3.52 -8.95 8.72
C LEU A 124 -4.17 -8.53 10.04
N HIS A 125 -4.52 -9.50 10.91
CA HIS A 125 -5.10 -9.22 12.21
C HIS A 125 -4.20 -8.33 13.07
N GLU A 126 -2.92 -8.68 13.22
CA GLU A 126 -1.98 -7.90 14.03
C GLU A 126 -1.70 -6.51 13.44
N ALA A 127 -1.62 -6.41 12.11
CA ALA A 127 -1.45 -5.14 11.42
C ALA A 127 -2.68 -4.23 11.56
N ALA A 128 -3.88 -4.77 11.38
CA ALA A 128 -5.14 -4.04 11.53
C ALA A 128 -5.35 -3.57 12.98
N LYS A 129 -5.03 -4.43 13.96
CA LYS A 129 -5.02 -4.08 15.38
C LYS A 129 -4.05 -2.94 15.68
N PHE A 130 -2.83 -2.98 15.13
CA PHE A 130 -1.86 -1.90 15.28
C PHE A 130 -2.35 -0.58 14.67
N ALA A 131 -3.00 -0.66 13.50
CA ALA A 131 -3.53 0.51 12.79
C ALA A 131 -4.86 1.04 13.36
N GLY A 132 -5.52 0.30 14.25
CA GLY A 132 -6.85 0.64 14.75
C GLY A 132 -7.97 0.44 13.72
N ILE A 133 -7.79 -0.47 12.76
CA ILE A 133 -8.70 -0.70 11.62
C ILE A 133 -9.49 -1.99 11.83
N ALA A 134 -10.79 -1.96 11.50
CA ALA A 134 -11.61 -3.17 11.43
C ALA A 134 -11.51 -3.84 10.04
N VAL A 135 -11.17 -5.13 9.99
CA VAL A 135 -11.30 -5.92 8.75
C VAL A 135 -12.75 -6.38 8.63
N THR A 136 -13.53 -5.72 7.78
CA THR A 136 -14.99 -5.90 7.71
C THR A 136 -15.45 -6.78 6.55
N GLY A 137 -14.55 -7.16 5.66
CA GLY A 137 -14.87 -8.03 4.53
C GLY A 137 -13.63 -8.58 3.83
N GLY A 138 -13.88 -9.47 2.88
CA GLY A 138 -12.88 -9.92 1.93
C GLY A 138 -13.41 -10.99 1.01
N GLU A 139 -12.58 -11.39 0.04
CA GLU A 139 -12.85 -12.43 -0.93
C GLU A 139 -11.59 -13.27 -1.16
N ILE A 140 -11.77 -14.57 -1.40
CA ILE A 140 -10.68 -15.48 -1.76
C ILE A 140 -11.09 -16.24 -3.02
N ALA A 141 -10.29 -16.12 -4.09
CA ALA A 141 -10.57 -16.76 -5.36
C ALA A 141 -9.42 -17.67 -5.80
N GLU A 142 -9.76 -18.91 -6.18
CA GLU A 142 -8.85 -19.83 -6.85
C GLU A 142 -8.98 -19.66 -8.38
N LEU A 143 -7.92 -19.19 -9.03
CA LEU A 143 -7.90 -18.77 -10.43
C LEU A 143 -7.00 -19.65 -11.33
N GLY A 144 -6.36 -20.68 -10.76
CA GLY A 144 -5.46 -21.57 -11.50
C GLY A 144 -4.36 -20.80 -12.24
N LYS A 145 -4.15 -21.13 -13.51
CA LYS A 145 -3.07 -20.59 -14.35
C LYS A 145 -3.12 -19.07 -14.64
N ARG A 146 -4.11 -18.34 -14.10
CA ARG A 146 -4.14 -16.87 -14.20
C ARG A 146 -3.23 -16.19 -13.18
N VAL A 147 -2.90 -16.89 -12.11
CA VAL A 147 -1.95 -16.47 -11.09
C VAL A 147 -0.71 -17.36 -11.22
N ALA A 148 0.48 -16.77 -11.02
CA ALA A 148 1.75 -17.46 -11.07
C ALA A 148 2.75 -16.77 -10.16
N GLY A 149 3.66 -17.56 -9.59
CA GLY A 149 4.67 -17.11 -8.63
C GLY A 149 5.87 -18.05 -8.59
N TYR A 150 6.55 -18.07 -7.45
CA TYR A 150 7.72 -18.89 -7.21
C TYR A 150 7.41 -20.13 -6.35
N GLY A 151 8.10 -21.23 -6.63
CA GLY A 151 7.97 -22.47 -5.86
C GLY A 151 6.73 -23.27 -6.24
N SER A 152 6.45 -24.31 -5.45
CA SER A 152 5.36 -25.27 -5.71
C SER A 152 4.15 -25.09 -4.78
N ARG A 153 4.20 -24.09 -3.90
CA ARG A 153 3.11 -23.72 -3.00
C ARG A 153 2.18 -22.74 -3.70
N MET A 154 1.13 -22.33 -3.00
CA MET A 154 0.19 -21.27 -3.37
C MET A 154 0.92 -20.00 -3.83
N HIS A 155 0.66 -19.61 -5.08
CA HIS A 155 1.03 -18.32 -5.66
C HIS A 155 -0.16 -17.39 -5.56
N PHE A 156 0.07 -16.13 -5.20
CA PHE A 156 -1.06 -15.24 -4.95
C PHE A 156 -0.75 -13.77 -5.18
N ASN A 157 -1.81 -13.03 -5.46
CA ASN A 157 -1.85 -11.59 -5.34
C ASN A 157 -2.78 -11.22 -4.18
N TRP A 158 -2.41 -10.19 -3.42
CA TRP A 158 -3.19 -9.75 -2.27
C TRP A 158 -3.37 -8.24 -2.29
N CYS A 159 -4.64 -7.81 -2.39
CA CYS A 159 -5.05 -6.41 -2.46
C CYS A 159 -6.06 -6.09 -1.36
N ALA A 160 -6.22 -4.81 -1.06
CA ALA A 160 -7.19 -4.31 -0.11
C ALA A 160 -7.77 -2.97 -0.55
N THR A 161 -8.93 -2.67 0.02
CA THR A 161 -9.55 -1.36 0.00
C THR A 161 -9.79 -0.93 1.42
N ALA A 162 -9.29 0.24 1.81
CA ALA A 162 -9.57 0.85 3.11
C ALA A 162 -10.50 2.05 2.95
N ILE A 163 -11.35 2.24 3.96
CA ILE A 163 -12.27 3.36 4.10
C ILE A 163 -11.97 4.05 5.41
N GLY A 164 -11.97 5.38 5.39
CA GLY A 164 -11.79 6.20 6.57
C GLY A 164 -12.60 7.48 6.49
N PHE A 165 -12.47 8.32 7.51
CA PHE A 165 -13.15 9.61 7.54
C PHE A 165 -12.24 10.69 8.12
N ILE A 166 -12.51 11.95 7.77
CA ILE A 166 -11.88 13.08 8.43
C ILE A 166 -12.72 13.41 9.67
N PRO A 167 -12.15 13.38 10.89
CA PRO A 167 -12.92 13.70 12.09
C PRO A 167 -13.57 15.09 11.99
N PRO A 168 -14.82 15.25 12.44
CA PRO A 168 -15.50 16.55 12.39
C PRO A 168 -14.66 17.67 13.01
N GLY A 169 -14.52 18.78 12.29
CA GLY A 169 -13.71 19.93 12.73
C GLY A 169 -12.20 19.80 12.45
N SER A 170 -11.71 18.65 11.98
CA SER A 170 -10.30 18.49 11.60
C SER A 170 -10.02 19.05 10.19
N PRO A 171 -8.82 19.60 9.96
CA PRO A 171 -8.45 20.09 8.63
C PRO A 171 -8.17 18.92 7.68
N VAL A 172 -8.42 19.15 6.39
CA VAL A 172 -7.87 18.29 5.32
C VAL A 172 -6.40 18.62 5.18
N ILE A 173 -5.55 17.59 5.12
CA ILE A 173 -4.13 17.76 4.78
C ILE A 173 -4.02 17.72 3.24
N ASP A 174 -3.84 18.87 2.61
CA ASP A 174 -3.90 19.01 1.14
C ASP A 174 -2.71 19.78 0.52
N GLY A 175 -1.71 20.15 1.33
CA GLY A 175 -0.50 20.81 0.85
C GLY A 175 -0.66 22.28 0.45
N LYS A 176 -1.87 22.83 0.36
CA LYS A 176 -2.10 24.20 -0.17
C LYS A 176 -1.49 25.30 0.70
N LYS A 177 -1.17 25.00 1.95
CA LYS A 177 -0.55 25.93 2.91
C LYS A 177 0.99 25.85 2.92
N ILE A 178 1.59 24.98 2.11
CA ILE A 178 3.05 24.85 2.00
C ILE A 178 3.61 26.10 1.33
N VAL A 179 4.67 26.66 1.92
CA VAL A 179 5.37 27.84 1.42
C VAL A 179 6.88 27.65 1.51
N THR A 180 7.64 28.41 0.72
CA THR A 180 9.11 28.44 0.82
C THR A 180 9.54 28.76 2.26
N GLY A 181 10.47 27.95 2.79
CA GLY A 181 10.95 28.05 4.17
C GLY A 181 10.31 27.06 5.13
N ASP A 182 9.26 26.33 4.70
CA ASP A 182 8.73 25.21 5.46
C ASP A 182 9.75 24.06 5.55
N MET A 183 9.72 23.36 6.69
CA MET A 183 10.58 22.19 6.93
C MET A 183 9.97 20.92 6.35
N VAL A 184 10.82 20.08 5.78
CA VAL A 184 10.48 18.71 5.39
C VAL A 184 10.99 17.76 6.46
N ILE A 185 10.10 16.98 7.05
CA ILE A 185 10.42 15.94 8.03
C ILE A 185 10.21 14.59 7.37
N SER A 186 11.24 13.73 7.38
CA SER A 186 11.15 12.38 6.86
C SER A 186 11.05 11.36 7.99
N LEU A 187 10.16 10.38 7.83
CA LEU A 187 10.03 9.25 8.73
C LEU A 187 10.76 8.05 8.13
N LYS A 188 11.72 7.50 8.86
CA LYS A 188 12.59 6.43 8.38
C LYS A 188 11.86 5.09 8.30
N SER A 189 11.75 4.52 7.10
CA SER A 189 11.27 3.15 6.91
C SER A 189 12.25 2.09 7.45
N ARG A 190 11.75 0.88 7.71
CA ARG A 190 12.57 -0.28 8.13
C ARG A 190 13.22 -1.03 6.97
N GLY A 191 12.82 -0.73 5.73
CA GLY A 191 13.25 -1.41 4.52
C GLY A 191 12.53 -0.85 3.29
N PHE A 192 12.33 -1.70 2.29
CA PHE A 192 11.72 -1.33 0.99
C PHE A 192 10.19 -1.20 1.00
N ARG A 193 9.55 -1.41 2.17
CA ARG A 193 8.09 -1.48 2.30
C ARG A 193 7.52 -2.52 1.33
N SER A 194 6.65 -2.11 0.40
CA SER A 194 6.03 -2.96 -0.64
C SER A 194 6.44 -2.58 -2.08
N ASN A 195 7.42 -1.68 -2.24
CA ASN A 195 7.75 -1.10 -3.54
C ASN A 195 9.16 -1.48 -4.03
N GLY A 196 9.34 -1.55 -5.34
CA GLY A 196 10.65 -1.80 -5.97
C GLY A 196 11.14 -3.25 -5.95
N PHE A 197 10.33 -4.20 -5.47
CA PHE A 197 10.77 -5.60 -5.30
C PHE A 197 11.16 -6.30 -6.60
N SER A 198 10.65 -5.91 -7.76
CA SER A 198 11.12 -6.47 -9.04
C SER A 198 12.56 -6.04 -9.37
N ILE A 199 12.97 -4.83 -8.99
CA ILE A 199 14.37 -4.38 -9.14
C ILE A 199 15.24 -5.11 -8.12
N VAL A 200 14.78 -5.20 -6.87
CA VAL A 200 15.47 -5.95 -5.81
C VAL A 200 15.72 -7.38 -6.27
N ARG A 201 14.69 -8.11 -6.72
CA ARG A 201 14.83 -9.49 -7.23
C ARG A 201 15.85 -9.58 -8.35
N ASN A 202 15.83 -8.66 -9.32
CA ASN A 202 16.79 -8.66 -10.42
C ASN A 202 18.24 -8.51 -9.93
N VAL A 203 18.49 -7.54 -9.04
CA VAL A 203 19.82 -7.32 -8.45
C VAL A 203 20.26 -8.55 -7.67
N MET A 204 19.39 -9.08 -6.81
CA MET A 204 19.69 -10.24 -5.98
C MET A 204 19.97 -11.50 -6.81
N GLN A 205 19.19 -11.74 -7.87
CA GLN A 205 19.43 -12.86 -8.79
C GLN A 205 20.76 -12.73 -9.53
N LYS A 206 21.14 -11.51 -9.96
CA LYS A 206 22.43 -11.26 -10.62
C LYS A 206 23.61 -11.44 -9.67
N THR A 207 23.44 -11.08 -8.39
CA THR A 207 24.53 -11.13 -7.41
C THR A 207 24.68 -12.50 -6.76
N PHE A 208 23.58 -13.19 -6.45
CA PHE A 208 23.57 -14.41 -5.63
C PHE A 208 22.93 -15.63 -6.33
N GLY A 209 22.42 -15.50 -7.56
CA GLY A 209 21.76 -16.57 -8.32
C GLY A 209 20.28 -16.77 -7.97
N ASN A 210 19.64 -17.81 -8.50
CA ASN A 210 18.20 -18.04 -8.36
C ASN A 210 17.73 -18.25 -6.91
N GLU A 211 18.61 -18.79 -6.08
CA GLU A 211 18.37 -19.09 -4.66
C GLU A 211 18.87 -17.96 -3.74
N TRP A 212 18.95 -16.73 -4.26
CA TRP A 212 19.43 -15.54 -3.55
C TRP A 212 18.76 -15.30 -2.18
N HIS A 213 17.51 -15.72 -2.01
CA HIS A 213 16.76 -15.57 -0.77
C HIS A 213 17.35 -16.38 0.39
N THR A 214 18.15 -17.42 0.09
CA THR A 214 18.87 -18.24 1.07
C THR A 214 20.30 -17.73 1.34
N ALA A 215 20.80 -16.78 0.55
CA ALA A 215 22.13 -16.24 0.73
C ALA A 215 22.23 -15.47 2.05
N LYS A 216 23.39 -15.58 2.70
CA LYS A 216 23.64 -14.97 4.01
C LYS A 216 23.69 -13.44 3.93
N TYR A 217 23.08 -12.81 4.93
CA TYR A 217 23.19 -11.40 5.22
C TYR A 217 24.09 -11.18 6.44
N ASP A 218 24.66 -9.97 6.56
CA ASP A 218 25.75 -9.67 7.49
C ASP A 218 25.39 -9.84 8.98
N ASP A 219 24.10 -9.79 9.33
CA ASP A 219 23.62 -9.96 10.71
C ASP A 219 23.27 -11.40 11.09
N GLY A 220 23.58 -12.37 10.23
CA GLY A 220 23.35 -13.80 10.45
C GLY A 220 22.05 -14.35 9.85
N ARG A 221 21.12 -13.46 9.46
CA ARG A 221 19.90 -13.82 8.71
C ARG A 221 20.21 -14.18 7.25
N VAL A 222 19.18 -14.59 6.52
CA VAL A 222 19.24 -14.70 5.05
C VAL A 222 18.56 -13.52 4.38
N TRP A 223 18.94 -13.20 3.15
CA TRP A 223 18.39 -12.06 2.41
C TRP A 223 16.88 -12.11 2.25
N GLY A 224 16.28 -13.30 2.14
CA GLY A 224 14.82 -13.46 2.10
C GLY A 224 14.14 -12.85 3.33
N GLU A 225 14.63 -13.17 4.52
CA GLU A 225 14.09 -12.65 5.79
C GLU A 225 14.30 -11.14 5.93
N VAL A 226 15.48 -10.65 5.53
CA VAL A 226 15.83 -9.23 5.61
C VAL A 226 14.93 -8.40 4.69
N LEU A 227 14.75 -8.84 3.45
CA LEU A 227 13.93 -8.15 2.46
C LEU A 227 12.43 -8.29 2.74
N LEU A 228 12.01 -9.33 3.47
CA LEU A 228 10.65 -9.51 3.95
C LEU A 228 10.35 -8.71 5.24
N THR A 229 11.25 -7.83 5.69
CA THR A 229 10.96 -6.91 6.80
C THR A 229 9.62 -6.20 6.57
N PRO A 230 8.67 -6.28 7.53
CA PRO A 230 7.33 -5.72 7.36
C PRO A 230 7.38 -4.20 7.27
N SER A 231 6.45 -3.63 6.48
CA SER A 231 6.24 -2.18 6.43
C SER A 231 5.91 -1.63 7.82
N LEU A 232 6.47 -0.45 8.13
CA LEU A 232 6.04 0.32 9.29
C LEU A 232 4.78 1.10 8.90
N ILE A 233 3.71 0.94 9.68
CA ILE A 233 2.45 1.66 9.49
C ILE A 233 2.56 3.00 10.23
N TYR A 234 2.35 4.11 9.52
CA TYR A 234 2.43 5.46 10.07
C TYR A 234 1.07 6.10 10.34
N SER A 235 -0.02 5.53 9.82
CA SER A 235 -1.37 6.08 10.01
C SER A 235 -1.74 6.38 11.47
N PRO A 236 -1.40 5.56 12.49
CA PRO A 236 -1.71 5.91 13.88
C PRO A 236 -1.00 7.18 14.35
N LEU A 237 0.25 7.41 13.91
CA LEU A 237 1.01 8.60 14.27
C LEU A 237 0.33 9.86 13.70
N ILE A 238 -0.05 9.82 12.42
CA ILE A 238 -0.68 10.98 11.78
C ILE A 238 -2.05 11.27 12.37
N VAL A 239 -2.86 10.23 12.64
CA VAL A 239 -4.16 10.36 13.32
C VAL A 239 -3.99 11.00 14.69
N GLU A 240 -3.00 10.57 15.48
CA GLU A 240 -2.71 11.18 16.78
C GLU A 240 -2.24 12.63 16.67
N MET A 241 -1.46 12.98 15.64
CA MET A 241 -1.06 14.37 15.38
C MET A 241 -2.28 15.24 15.05
N VAL A 242 -3.19 14.76 14.19
CA VAL A 242 -4.43 15.47 13.85
C VAL A 242 -5.29 15.70 15.09
N LYS A 243 -5.47 14.66 15.92
CA LYS A 243 -6.24 14.73 17.19
C LYS A 243 -5.66 15.76 18.17
N LYS A 244 -4.35 16.02 18.11
CA LYS A 244 -3.63 16.98 18.96
C LYS A 244 -3.46 18.36 18.34
N ASP A 245 -4.10 18.64 17.21
CA ASP A 245 -3.95 19.90 16.46
C ASP A 245 -2.50 20.17 16.02
N LEU A 246 -1.77 19.10 15.66
CA LEU A 246 -0.39 19.11 15.17
C LEU A 246 -0.31 18.68 13.69
N SER A 247 -1.38 18.89 12.93
CA SER A 247 -1.46 18.46 11.53
C SER A 247 -0.37 19.10 10.67
N PRO A 248 0.37 18.32 9.86
CA PRO A 248 1.30 18.90 8.90
C PRO A 248 0.54 19.66 7.80
N LYS A 249 1.22 20.60 7.15
CA LYS A 249 0.64 21.35 6.01
C LYS A 249 0.39 20.46 4.79
N GLY A 250 1.19 19.41 4.64
CA GLY A 250 1.06 18.35 3.65
C GLY A 250 1.80 17.10 4.13
N ALA A 251 1.43 15.95 3.60
CA ALA A 251 2.09 14.68 3.87
C ALA A 251 2.13 13.88 2.57
N ALA A 252 3.21 13.13 2.38
CA ALA A 252 3.42 12.29 1.21
C ALA A 252 3.80 10.87 1.65
N HIS A 253 3.05 9.88 1.18
CA HIS A 253 3.37 8.48 1.37
C HIS A 253 4.31 8.05 0.25
N VAL A 254 5.61 7.95 0.54
CA VAL A 254 6.62 7.62 -0.47
C VAL A 254 6.51 6.14 -0.87
N THR A 255 5.92 5.88 -2.04
CA THR A 255 5.66 4.54 -2.60
C THR A 255 6.39 4.32 -3.94
N GLY A 256 5.69 3.84 -4.97
CA GLY A 256 6.21 3.71 -6.32
C GLY A 256 6.70 5.05 -6.86
N GLY A 257 7.77 5.04 -7.65
CA GLY A 257 8.40 6.26 -8.16
C GLY A 257 9.30 7.00 -7.15
N GLY A 258 9.15 6.74 -5.86
CA GLY A 258 9.95 7.35 -4.80
C GLY A 258 9.68 8.85 -4.64
N VAL A 259 10.62 9.58 -4.03
CA VAL A 259 10.46 11.03 -3.75
C VAL A 259 10.10 11.88 -4.98
N PRO A 260 10.62 11.63 -6.20
CA PRO A 260 10.26 12.46 -7.36
C PRO A 260 8.78 12.43 -7.75
N ASP A 261 8.10 11.31 -7.49
CA ASP A 261 6.71 11.08 -7.94
C ASP A 261 5.68 11.33 -6.83
N ASN A 262 6.11 11.51 -5.56
CA ASN A 262 5.23 11.61 -4.38
C ASN A 262 5.35 12.95 -3.65
#